data_AF-A0AAW6ER39-F1
#
_entry.id   AF-A0AAW6ER39-F1
#
_cell.length_a   1.000
_cell.length_b   1.000
_cell.length_c   1.000
_cell.angle_alpha   90.00
_cell.angle_beta   90.00
_cell.angle_gamma   90.00
#
_symmetry.space_group_name_H-M   'P 1'
#
loop_
_entity.id
_entity.type
_entity.pdbx_description
1 polymer ?
#
loop_
_entity_poly.entity_id
_entity_poly.type
_entity_poly.pdbx_seq_one_letter_code
_entity_poly.pdbx_strand_id
1 'polypeptide(L)'
;MKKIQKYISILCIVFLFLVISVNINSYANEPIMEYKFTVEQQKVKRAEFIWRICIEKLRQEKVLSNTDAKAINKYISDKMENKRYEAHINKYKYQKNALKIKNVDNIVSKNIITKEQGEILKKELSKYNLNNLEY
;
A
#
# COMPACT_ATOMS: atom_id res chain seq x y z
N MET A 1 -45.46 -13.05 -48.35
CA MET A 1 -45.16 -13.29 -46.92
C MET A 1 -43.71 -13.74 -46.65
N LYS A 2 -43.15 -14.76 -47.34
CA LYS A 2 -41.79 -15.28 -47.05
C LYS A 2 -40.65 -14.25 -47.13
N LYS A 3 -40.72 -13.26 -48.04
CA LYS A 3 -39.69 -12.21 -48.18
C LYS A 3 -39.66 -11.25 -46.99
N ILE A 4 -40.82 -10.85 -46.46
CA ILE A 4 -40.94 -9.92 -45.32
C ILE A 4 -40.44 -10.58 -44.03
N GLN A 5 -40.79 -11.86 -43.79
CA GLN A 5 -40.24 -12.64 -42.68
C GLN A 5 -38.70 -12.71 -42.72
N LYS A 6 -38.11 -12.89 -43.91
CA LYS A 6 -36.66 -12.92 -44.08
C LYS A 6 -36.00 -11.60 -43.67
N TYR A 7 -36.62 -10.45 -44.00
CA TYR A 7 -36.11 -9.14 -43.59
C TYR A 7 -36.25 -8.90 -42.08
N ILE A 8 -37.37 -9.31 -41.47
CA ILE A 8 -37.58 -9.20 -40.02
C ILE A 8 -36.54 -10.06 -39.27
N SER A 9 -36.29 -11.29 -39.71
CA SER A 9 -35.29 -12.16 -39.11
C SER A 9 -33.87 -11.59 -39.21
N ILE A 10 -33.49 -11.00 -40.35
CA ILE A 10 -32.19 -10.35 -40.52
C ILE A 10 -32.06 -9.14 -39.59
N LEU A 11 -33.12 -8.32 -39.47
CA LEU A 11 -33.12 -7.15 -38.60
C LEU A 11 -32.95 -7.53 -37.12
N CYS A 12 -33.60 -8.61 -36.67
CA CYS A 12 -33.43 -9.14 -35.32
C CYS A 12 -32.01 -9.66 -35.05
N ILE A 13 -31.37 -10.31 -36.03
CA ILE A 13 -29.99 -10.80 -35.90
C ILE A 13 -29.01 -9.63 -35.79
N VAL A 14 -29.17 -8.59 -36.61
CA VAL A 14 -28.33 -7.39 -36.56
C VAL A 14 -28.49 -6.66 -35.22
N PHE A 15 -29.71 -6.59 -34.69
CA PHE A 15 -29.98 -5.99 -33.39
C PHE A 15 -29.34 -6.78 -32.24
N LEU A 16 -29.39 -8.12 -32.28
CA LEU A 16 -28.71 -8.98 -31.31
C LEU A 16 -27.19 -8.80 -31.34
N PHE A 17 -26.58 -8.68 -32.53
CA PHE A 17 -25.14 -8.43 -32.64
C PHE A 17 -24.72 -7.04 -32.14
N LEU A 18 -25.56 -6.02 -32.32
CA LEU A 18 -25.34 -4.68 -31.79
C LEU A 18 -25.42 -4.63 -30.26
N VAL A 19 -26.36 -5.35 -29.64
CA VAL A 19 -26.49 -5.38 -28.17
C VAL A 19 -25.32 -6.13 -27.50
N ILE A 20 -24.79 -7.19 -28.14
CA ILE A 20 -23.64 -7.95 -27.62
C ILE A 20 -22.34 -7.14 -27.71
N SER A 21 -22.17 -6.34 -28.77
CA SER A 21 -20.93 -5.57 -28.99
C SER A 21 -20.78 -4.34 -28.08
N VAL A 22 -21.88 -3.84 -27.48
CA VAL A 22 -21.82 -2.71 -26.54
C VAL A 22 -21.49 -3.15 -25.10
N ASN A 23 -21.55 -4.45 -24.78
CA ASN A 23 -21.43 -4.94 -23.40
C ASN A 23 -20.11 -5.67 -23.06
N ILE A 24 -19.08 -5.60 -23.92
CA ILE A 24 -17.78 -6.24 -23.67
C ILE A 24 -16.79 -5.33 -22.91
N ASN A 25 -17.12 -4.05 -22.70
CA ASN A 25 -16.24 -3.10 -21.99
C ASN A 25 -16.80 -2.57 -20.66
N SER A 26 -17.77 -3.27 -20.04
CA SER A 26 -18.12 -2.95 -18.66
C SER A 26 -17.08 -3.55 -17.72
N TYR A 27 -16.30 -2.68 -17.09
CA TYR A 27 -15.20 -2.96 -16.17
C TYR A 27 -15.66 -3.77 -14.93
N ALA A 28 -15.90 -5.06 -15.10
CA ALA A 28 -16.22 -5.98 -14.00
C ALA A 28 -15.00 -6.34 -13.11
N ASN A 29 -13.92 -5.54 -13.16
CA ASN A 29 -12.74 -5.66 -12.30
C ASN A 29 -12.71 -4.64 -11.15
N GLU A 30 -13.64 -3.68 -11.10
CA GLU A 30 -13.65 -2.60 -10.10
C GLU A 30 -13.75 -3.07 -8.64
N PRO A 31 -14.62 -4.01 -8.23
CA PRO A 31 -14.75 -4.36 -6.80
C PRO A 31 -13.53 -5.14 -6.27
N ILE A 32 -12.89 -5.98 -7.10
CA ILE A 32 -11.69 -6.73 -6.71
C ILE A 32 -10.50 -5.79 -6.56
N MET A 33 -10.40 -4.80 -7.45
CA MET A 33 -9.32 -3.82 -7.43
C MET A 33 -9.43 -2.89 -6.21
N GLU A 34 -10.62 -2.38 -5.92
CA GLU A 34 -10.90 -1.53 -4.75
C GLU A 34 -10.67 -2.29 -3.43
N TYR A 35 -11.09 -3.56 -3.36
CA TYR A 35 -10.82 -4.41 -2.20
C TYR A 35 -9.32 -4.61 -1.97
N LYS A 36 -8.56 -4.94 -3.04
CA LYS A 36 -7.10 -5.10 -2.96
C LYS A 36 -6.42 -3.82 -2.48
N PHE A 37 -6.84 -2.66 -2.97
CA PHE A 37 -6.31 -1.38 -2.51
C PHE A 37 -6.62 -1.09 -1.04
N THR A 38 -7.82 -1.43 -0.58
CA THR A 38 -8.23 -1.26 0.83
C THR A 38 -7.38 -2.14 1.75
N VAL A 39 -7.14 -3.39 1.37
CA VAL A 39 -6.29 -4.32 2.14
C VAL A 39 -4.85 -3.82 2.23
N GLU A 40 -4.26 -3.38 1.11
CA GLU A 40 -2.89 -2.85 1.10
C GLU A 40 -2.74 -1.57 1.92
N GLN A 41 -3.74 -0.68 1.86
CA GLN A 41 -3.78 0.52 2.68
C GLN A 41 -3.87 0.20 4.18
N GLN A 42 -4.69 -0.79 4.56
CA GLN A 42 -4.81 -1.23 5.95
C GLN A 42 -3.49 -1.83 6.47
N LYS A 43 -2.78 -2.62 5.66
CA LYS A 43 -1.45 -3.15 6.01
C LYS A 43 -0.46 -2.02 6.30
N VAL A 44 -0.41 -1.00 5.44
CA VAL A 44 0.47 0.18 5.64
C VAL A 44 0.08 0.95 6.91
N LYS A 45 -1.20 1.31 7.08
CA LYS A 45 -1.68 2.03 8.27
C LYS A 45 -1.37 1.29 9.57
N ARG A 46 -1.54 -0.03 9.58
CA ARG A 46 -1.21 -0.87 10.75
C ARG A 46 0.28 -0.81 11.07
N ALA A 47 1.14 -0.91 10.06
CA ALA A 47 2.58 -0.83 10.25
C ALA A 47 3.04 0.57 10.70
N GLU A 48 2.50 1.65 10.12
CA GLU A 48 2.74 3.02 10.57
C GLU A 48 2.34 3.21 12.04
N PHE A 49 1.18 2.69 12.43
CA PHE A 49 0.72 2.72 13.81
C PHE A 49 1.70 2.00 14.75
N ILE A 50 2.15 0.79 14.38
CA ILE A 50 3.13 0.01 15.16
C ILE A 50 4.44 0.80 15.32
N TRP A 51 4.97 1.38 14.25
CA TRP A 51 6.16 2.22 14.31
C TRP A 51 5.98 3.39 15.28
N ARG A 52 4.85 4.10 15.18
CA ARG A 52 4.55 5.24 16.05
C ARG A 52 4.49 4.85 17.53
N ILE A 53 3.83 3.75 17.88
CA ILE A 53 3.75 3.31 19.28
C ILE A 53 5.11 2.86 19.82
N CYS A 54 5.95 2.20 19.00
CA CYS A 54 7.30 1.79 19.41
C CYS A 54 8.18 3.01 19.67
N ILE A 55 8.17 3.99 18.76
CA ILE A 55 8.94 5.24 18.92
C ILE A 55 8.47 5.99 20.17
N GLU A 56 7.15 6.12 20.34
CA GLU A 56 6.57 6.84 21.47
C GLU A 56 6.88 6.17 22.81
N LYS A 57 6.80 4.84 22.86
CA LYS A 57 7.21 4.07 24.04
C LYS A 57 8.68 4.34 24.40
N LEU A 58 9.58 4.23 23.44
CA LEU A 58 11.01 4.47 23.68
C LEU A 58 11.32 5.92 24.04
N ARG A 59 10.50 6.88 23.56
CA ARG A 59 10.57 8.28 23.97
C ARG A 59 10.17 8.46 25.44
N GLN A 60 9.08 7.81 25.87
CA GLN A 60 8.61 7.85 27.26
C GLN A 60 9.60 7.17 28.22
N GLU A 61 10.25 6.10 27.77
CA GLU A 61 11.32 5.39 28.50
C GLU A 61 12.66 6.14 28.49
N LYS A 62 12.73 7.33 27.85
CA LYS A 62 13.93 8.16 27.69
C LYS A 62 15.08 7.48 26.92
N VAL A 63 14.79 6.39 26.20
CA VAL A 63 15.73 5.75 25.27
C VAL A 63 15.91 6.62 24.02
N LEU A 64 14.83 7.26 23.55
CA LEU A 64 14.85 8.23 22.45
C LEU A 64 14.57 9.64 22.96
N SER A 65 15.30 10.63 22.44
CA SER A 65 14.95 12.02 22.64
C SER A 65 13.75 12.44 21.79
N ASN A 66 13.14 13.59 22.11
CA ASN A 66 12.11 14.19 21.24
C ASN A 66 12.66 14.47 19.83
N THR A 67 13.93 14.86 19.73
CA THR A 67 14.62 15.11 18.46
C THR A 67 14.78 13.82 17.67
N ASP A 68 15.16 12.72 18.34
CA ASP A 68 15.34 11.40 17.72
C ASP A 68 14.01 10.89 17.16
N ALA A 69 12.94 10.94 17.97
CA ALA A 69 11.61 10.53 17.56
C ALA A 69 11.11 11.32 16.34
N LYS A 70 11.33 12.65 16.34
CA LYS A 70 10.98 13.51 15.20
C LYS A 70 11.80 13.16 13.95
N ALA A 71 13.10 12.91 14.11
CA ALA A 71 13.99 12.58 13.01
C ALA A 71 13.70 11.20 12.41
N ILE A 72 13.39 10.19 13.23
CA ILE A 72 12.94 8.86 12.77
C ILE A 72 11.64 9.00 11.98
N ASN A 73 10.62 9.67 12.53
CA ASN A 73 9.34 9.83 11.86
C ASN A 73 9.50 10.55 10.51
N LYS A 74 10.32 11.61 10.47
CA LYS A 74 10.65 12.30 9.22
C LYS A 74 11.32 11.36 8.22
N TYR A 75 12.33 10.59 8.64
CA TYR A 75 13.01 9.66 7.76
C TYR A 75 12.07 8.60 7.15
N ILE A 76 11.15 8.06 7.95
CA ILE A 76 10.18 7.07 7.45
C ILE A 76 9.23 7.75 6.46
N SER A 77 8.69 8.93 6.78
CA SER A 77 7.83 9.70 5.87
C SER A 77 8.54 10.02 4.55
N ASP A 78 9.77 10.52 4.60
CA ASP A 78 10.58 10.82 3.41
C ASP A 78 10.85 9.56 2.57
N LYS A 79 10.94 8.38 3.21
CA LYS A 79 11.13 7.10 2.51
C LYS A 79 9.83 6.54 1.93
N MET A 80 8.68 6.93 2.50
CA MET A 80 7.34 6.60 2.00
C MET A 80 6.93 7.50 0.83
N GLU A 81 7.40 8.76 0.81
CA GLU A 81 7.22 9.68 -0.30
C GLU A 81 8.15 9.32 -1.48
N ASN A 82 7.60 8.63 -2.48
CA ASN A 82 8.32 8.45 -3.73
C ASN A 82 8.31 9.76 -4.54
N LYS A 83 9.49 10.35 -4.78
CA LYS A 83 9.66 11.56 -5.61
C LYS A 83 9.48 11.33 -7.11
N ARG A 84 9.28 10.08 -7.57
CA ARG A 84 9.05 9.75 -8.98
C ARG A 84 7.58 9.43 -9.21
N TYR A 85 7.02 10.05 -10.25
CA TYR A 85 5.69 9.87 -10.85
C TYR A 85 5.39 8.40 -11.20
N GLU A 86 5.28 7.52 -10.22
CA GLU A 86 4.84 6.13 -10.43
C GLU A 86 3.36 6.01 -10.07
N ALA A 87 2.61 5.40 -10.98
CA ALA A 87 1.19 5.10 -10.85
C ALA A 87 0.86 4.51 -9.46
N HIS A 88 -0.35 4.80 -8.95
CA HIS A 88 -0.88 4.37 -7.65
C HIS A 88 -0.60 2.91 -7.27
N ILE A 89 -0.41 2.03 -8.26
CA ILE A 89 -0.08 0.60 -8.13
C ILE A 89 1.22 0.37 -7.34
N ASN A 90 2.25 1.21 -7.48
CA ASN A 90 3.52 1.01 -6.77
C ASN A 90 3.60 1.73 -5.42
N LYS A 91 2.67 2.65 -5.12
CA LYS A 91 2.70 3.46 -3.89
C LYS A 91 2.78 2.60 -2.62
N TYR A 92 1.90 1.60 -2.50
CA TYR A 92 1.86 0.73 -1.33
C TYR A 92 3.12 -0.13 -1.20
N LYS A 93 3.74 -0.55 -2.31
CA LYS A 93 5.00 -1.30 -2.27
C LYS A 93 6.13 -0.48 -1.64
N TYR A 94 6.26 0.80 -2.01
CA TYR A 94 7.27 1.68 -1.41
C TYR A 94 7.00 1.94 0.07
N GLN A 95 5.74 2.20 0.44
CA GLN A 95 5.34 2.40 1.83
C GLN A 95 5.63 1.15 2.69
N LYS A 96 5.22 -0.04 2.23
CA LYS A 96 5.53 -1.31 2.89
C LYS A 96 7.03 -1.50 3.03
N ASN A 97 7.82 -1.19 2.00
CA ASN A 97 9.27 -1.30 2.05
C ASN A 97 9.92 -0.31 3.04
N ALA A 98 9.39 0.91 3.17
CA ALA A 98 9.83 1.92 4.14
C ALA A 98 9.59 1.49 5.59
N LEU A 99 8.52 0.74 5.84
CA LEU A 99 8.11 0.28 7.17
C LEU A 99 8.72 -1.07 7.59
N LYS A 100 9.62 -1.66 6.79
CA LYS A 100 10.34 -2.88 7.18
C LYS A 100 11.33 -2.62 8.32
N ILE A 101 11.43 -3.55 9.27
CA ILE A 101 12.33 -3.47 10.44
C ILE A 101 13.80 -3.26 10.02
N LYS A 102 14.22 -3.89 8.92
CA LYS A 102 15.58 -3.70 8.35
C LYS A 102 15.95 -2.24 8.05
N ASN A 103 14.97 -1.33 7.96
CA ASN A 103 15.26 0.08 7.76
C ASN A 103 15.78 0.78 9.01
N VAL A 104 15.69 0.16 10.19
CA VAL A 104 16.37 0.66 11.38
C VAL A 104 17.88 0.72 11.16
N ASP A 105 18.47 -0.24 10.44
CA ASP A 105 19.90 -0.19 10.08
C ASP A 105 20.25 1.06 9.27
N ASN A 106 19.37 1.44 8.35
CA ASN A 106 19.56 2.66 7.57
C ASN A 106 19.45 3.92 8.46
N ILE A 107 18.55 3.94 9.44
CA ILE A 107 18.40 5.03 10.41
C ILE A 107 19.68 5.19 11.23
N VAL A 108 20.24 4.08 11.71
CA VAL A 108 21.52 4.05 12.44
C VAL A 108 22.67 4.51 11.55
N SER A 109 22.76 3.99 10.31
CA SER A 109 23.83 4.36 9.36
C SER A 109 23.85 5.85 8.99
N LYS A 110 22.69 6.51 9.09
CA LYS A 110 22.53 7.95 8.85
C LYS A 110 22.75 8.79 10.09
N ASN A 111 23.21 8.21 11.20
CA ASN A 111 23.40 8.85 12.49
C ASN A 111 22.15 9.57 13.01
N ILE A 112 20.96 9.05 12.70
CA ILE A 112 19.69 9.58 13.25
C ILE A 112 19.53 9.15 14.71
N ILE A 113 19.95 7.93 15.01
CA ILE A 113 20.05 7.36 16.36
C ILE A 113 21.34 6.55 16.47
N THR A 114 21.74 6.27 17.70
CA THR A 114 22.88 5.38 18.00
C THR A 114 22.56 3.92 17.66
N LYS A 115 23.61 3.11 17.54
CA LYS A 115 23.48 1.66 17.33
C LYS A 115 22.68 0.98 18.43
N GLU A 116 22.90 1.36 19.70
CA GLU A 116 22.20 0.80 20.85
C GLU A 116 20.69 1.10 20.80
N GLN A 117 20.33 2.36 20.57
CA GLN A 117 18.92 2.77 20.37
C GLN A 117 18.28 2.03 19.18
N GLY A 118 19.05 1.81 18.10
CA GLY A 118 18.61 1.04 16.95
C GLY A 118 18.28 -0.42 17.28
N GLU A 119 19.14 -1.11 18.04
CA GLU A 119 18.88 -2.49 18.46
C GLU A 119 17.65 -2.61 19.38
N ILE A 120 17.49 -1.65 20.31
CA ILE A 120 16.29 -1.60 21.16
C ILE A 120 15.03 -1.39 20.31
N LEU A 121 15.06 -0.46 19.36
CA LEU A 121 13.94 -0.20 18.45
C LEU A 121 13.60 -1.42 17.58
N LYS A 122 14.61 -2.13 17.03
CA LYS A 122 14.37 -3.40 16.32
C LYS A 122 13.70 -4.43 17.21
N LYS A 123 14.16 -4.57 18.45
CA LYS A 123 13.59 -5.51 19.42
C LYS A 123 12.13 -5.19 19.73
N GLU A 124 11.79 -3.92 19.94
CA GLU A 124 10.40 -3.51 20.15
C GLU A 124 9.53 -3.74 18.92
N LEU A 125 10.00 -3.38 17.72
CA LEU A 125 9.26 -3.61 16.47
C LEU A 125 9.05 -5.11 16.18
N SER A 126 10.02 -5.95 16.53
CA SER A 126 9.97 -7.41 16.29
C SER A 126 8.94 -8.13 17.16
N LYS A 127 8.44 -7.51 18.24
CA LYS A 127 7.30 -8.03 19.01
C LYS A 127 6.00 -8.04 18.20
N TYR A 128 5.94 -7.24 17.14
CA TYR A 128 4.79 -7.16 16.27
C TYR A 128 5.04 -7.93 14.98
N ASN A 129 4.01 -8.62 14.50
CA ASN A 129 4.09 -9.29 13.21
C ASN A 129 3.98 -8.26 12.06
N LEU A 130 5.15 -7.73 11.67
CA LEU A 130 5.34 -6.86 10.50
C LEU A 130 5.69 -7.65 9.22
N ASN A 131 5.80 -8.99 9.30
CA ASN A 131 6.11 -9.86 8.16
C ASN A 131 4.96 -9.88 7.12
N ASN A 132 3.74 -9.53 7.53
CA ASN A 132 2.60 -9.35 6.61
C ASN A 132 2.74 -8.15 5.65
N LEU A 133 3.84 -7.39 5.72
CA LEU A 133 4.20 -6.39 4.70
C LEU A 133 4.85 -7.01 3.46
N GLU A 134 5.25 -8.29 3.52
CA GLU A 134 6.03 -8.97 2.48
C GLU A 134 5.19 -9.70 1.43
N TYR A 135 3.90 -9.92 1.71
CA TYR A 135 2.93 -10.54 0.81
C TYR A 135 1.85 -9.53 0.37
#